data_AF-I2CAG5-F1
#
_entry.id   AF-I2CAG5-F1
#
_cell.length_a   1.000
_cell.length_b   1.000
_cell.length_c   1.000
_cell.angle_alpha   90.00
_cell.angle_beta   90.00
_cell.angle_gamma   90.00
#
_symmetry.space_group_name_H-M   'P 1'
#
loop_
_entity.id
_entity.type
_entity.pdbx_description
1 polymer ?
#
loop_
_entity_poly.entity_id
_entity_poly.type
_entity_poly.pdbx_seq_one_letter_code
_entity_poly.pdbx_strand_id
1 'polypeptide(L)' 'MKEKRIQSQKELADLVGSTEVMISRFKTNTRYDITTLFIINRGLKNVPMKNLFYVQEIRGRAIQQN' A
#
# COMPACT_ATOMS: atom_id res chain seq x y z
N MET A 1 -20.58 -10.22 -8.40
CA MET A 1 -19.35 -10.56 -9.15
C MET A 1 -18.36 -11.17 -8.16
N LYS A 2 -17.76 -12.33 -8.45
CA LYS A 2 -16.68 -12.88 -7.60
C LYS A 2 -15.46 -11.97 -7.77
N GLU A 3 -14.97 -11.35 -6.69
CA GLU A 3 -13.70 -10.64 -6.70
C GLU A 3 -12.61 -11.63 -7.15
N LYS A 4 -11.97 -11.36 -8.29
CA LYS A 4 -10.76 -12.09 -8.67
C LYS A 4 -9.73 -11.83 -7.59
N ARG A 5 -9.41 -12.85 -6.79
CA ARG A 5 -8.26 -12.79 -5.88
C ARG A 5 -7.01 -12.68 -6.75
N ILE A 6 -6.28 -11.59 -6.61
CA ILE A 6 -5.00 -11.37 -7.25
C ILE A 6 -4.03 -12.45 -6.74
N GLN A 7 -3.43 -13.22 -7.65
CA GLN A 7 -2.65 -14.41 -7.29
C GLN A 7 -1.13 -14.18 -7.35
N SER A 8 -0.68 -13.06 -7.95
CA SER A 8 0.75 -12.76 -8.09
C SER A 8 1.06 -11.26 -8.03
N GLN A 9 2.32 -10.92 -7.72
CA GLN A 9 2.80 -9.53 -7.78
C GLN A 9 2.77 -8.97 -9.20
N LYS A 10 3.00 -9.81 -10.20
CA LYS A 10 2.86 -9.48 -11.62
C LYS A 10 1.45 -9.05 -11.98
N GLU A 11 0.46 -9.86 -11.61
CA GLU A 11 -0.95 -9.55 -11.86
C GLU A 11 -1.38 -8.25 -11.18
N LEU A 12 -0.86 -7.99 -9.96
CA LEU A 12 -1.09 -6.72 -9.27
C LEU A 12 -0.43 -5.55 -10.02
N ALA A 13 0.81 -5.70 -10.47
CA ALA A 13 1.56 -4.68 -11.19
C ALA A 13 0.85 -4.29 -12.49
N ASP A 14 0.41 -5.29 -13.27
CA ASP A 14 -0.35 -5.10 -14.49
C ASP A 14 -1.69 -4.40 -14.22
N LEU A 15 -2.41 -4.81 -13.17
CA LEU A 15 -3.70 -4.23 -12.78
C LEU A 15 -3.59 -2.75 -12.43
N VAL A 16 -2.53 -2.35 -11.73
CA VAL A 16 -2.35 -0.98 -11.26
C VAL A 16 -1.51 -0.12 -12.19
N GLY A 17 -1.04 -0.65 -13.33
CA GLY A 17 -0.21 0.08 -14.29
C GLY A 17 1.17 0.42 -13.74
N SER A 18 1.79 -0.54 -13.06
CA SER A 18 3.08 -0.40 -12.36
C SER A 18 4.04 -1.53 -12.70
N THR A 19 5.25 -1.50 -12.13
CA THR A 19 6.25 -2.59 -12.22
C THR A 19 6.17 -3.53 -11.01
N GLU A 20 6.55 -4.79 -11.21
CA GLU A 20 6.71 -5.78 -10.13
C GLU A 20 7.72 -5.31 -9.07
N VAL A 21 8.76 -4.58 -9.47
CA VAL A 21 9.76 -3.99 -8.58
C VAL A 21 9.13 -2.96 -7.63
N MET A 22 8.18 -2.16 -8.11
CA MET A 22 7.45 -1.22 -7.26
C MET A 22 6.57 -1.98 -6.26
N ILE A 23 5.83 -3.00 -6.73
CA ILE A 23 4.95 -3.82 -5.90
C ILE A 23 5.73 -4.60 -4.83
N SER A 24 6.91 -5.13 -5.15
CA SER A 24 7.72 -5.88 -4.17
C SER A 24 8.17 -5.01 -3.00
N ARG A 25 8.43 -3.72 -3.25
CA ARG A 25 8.78 -2.74 -2.23
C ARG A 25 7.64 -2.47 -1.24
N PHE A 26 6.37 -2.68 -1.61
CA PHE A 26 5.19 -2.51 -0.71
C PHE A 26 5.21 -3.36 0.54
N LYS A 27 5.96 -4.45 0.55
CA LYS A 27 6.14 -5.27 1.74
C LYS A 27 7.17 -4.72 2.72
N THR A 28 8.11 -3.90 2.26
CA THR A 28 9.31 -3.53 3.02
C THR A 28 9.45 -2.04 3.28
N ASN A 29 8.83 -1.20 2.45
CA ASN A 29 8.86 0.25 2.63
C ASN A 29 7.68 0.74 3.45
N THR A 30 7.97 1.63 4.39
CA THR A 30 6.97 2.32 5.22
C THR A 30 6.62 3.72 4.69
N ARG A 31 7.29 4.16 3.62
CA ARG A 31 7.12 5.49 3.02
C ARG A 31 6.92 5.37 1.52
N TYR A 32 5.87 6.03 1.05
CA TYR A 32 5.51 6.17 -0.35
C TYR A 32 5.19 7.61 -0.66
N ASP A 33 5.57 8.05 -1.86
CA ASP A 33 5.03 9.30 -2.38
C ASP A 33 3.53 9.16 -2.64
N ILE A 34 2.80 10.28 -2.53
CA ILE A 34 1.34 10.32 -2.66
C ILE A 34 0.88 9.87 -4.06
N THR A 35 1.70 10.13 -5.09
CA THR A 35 1.40 9.78 -6.50
C THR A 35 1.36 8.27 -6.70
N THR A 36 2.36 7.56 -6.16
CA THR A 36 2.47 6.10 -6.17
C THR A 36 1.26 5.46 -5.48
N LEU A 37 0.87 6.00 -4.32
CA LEU A 37 -0.32 5.54 -3.60
C LEU A 37 -1.60 5.76 -4.40
N PHE A 38 -1.71 6.90 -5.08
CA PHE A 38 -2.86 7.23 -5.91
C PHE A 38 -3.00 6.33 -7.14
N ILE A 39 -1.89 6.03 -7.83
CA ILE A 39 -1.85 5.10 -8.97
C ILE A 39 -2.37 3.72 -8.56
N ILE A 40 -1.88 3.19 -7.43
CA ILE A 40 -2.32 1.90 -6.90
C ILE A 40 -3.79 1.93 -6.52
N ASN A 41 -4.22 2.95 -5.77
CA ASN A 41 -5.61 3.06 -5.35
C ASN A 41 -6.57 3.07 -6.53
N ARG A 42 -6.24 3.85 -7.58
CA ARG A 42 -7.01 3.91 -8.82
C ARG A 42 -7.06 2.56 -9.53
N GLY A 43 -5.95 1.84 -9.58
CA GLY A 43 -5.89 0.50 -10.18
C GLY A 43 -6.74 -0.54 -9.46
N LEU A 44 -6.84 -0.43 -8.13
CA LEU A 44 -7.62 -1.36 -7.31
C LEU A 44 -9.14 -1.13 -7.36
N LYS A 45 -9.61 -0.02 -7.95
CA LYS A 45 -11.02 0.38 -8.25
C LYS A 45 -12.04 0.40 -7.09
N ASN A 46 -12.03 -0.59 -6.19
CA ASN A 46 -13.00 -0.78 -5.10
C ASN A 46 -12.35 -0.77 -3.72
N VAL A 47 -11.06 -0.42 -3.61
CA VAL A 47 -10.35 -0.33 -2.33
C VAL A 47 -10.28 1.15 -1.92
N PRO A 48 -10.92 1.57 -0.82
CA PRO A 48 -10.75 2.93 -0.30
C PRO A 48 -9.30 3.22 0.06
N MET A 49 -8.83 4.44 -0.21
CA MET A 49 -7.45 4.86 0.07
C MET A 49 -7.00 4.58 1.51
N LYS A 50 -7.88 4.80 2.49
CA LYS A 50 -7.63 4.50 3.91
C LYS A 50 -7.32 3.02 4.19
N ASN A 51 -7.80 2.10 3.35
CA ASN A 51 -7.57 0.67 3.51
C ASN A 51 -6.20 0.22 2.96
N LEU A 52 -5.45 1.13 2.31
CA LEU A 52 -4.07 0.87 1.89
C LEU A 52 -3.07 1.05 3.04
N PHE A 53 -3.51 1.60 4.18
CA PHE A 53 -2.65 1.91 5.31
C PHE A 53 -3.07 1.09 6.53
N TYR A 54 -2.08 0.52 7.20
CA TYR A 54 -2.23 0.06 8.57
C TYR A 54 -1.71 1.16 9.50
N VAL A 55 -2.62 1.87 10.18
CA VAL A 55 -2.25 2.93 11.13
C VAL A 55 -2.01 2.27 12.48
N GLN A 56 -0.74 2.23 12.90
CA GLN A 56 -0.37 1.86 14.26
C GLN A 56 -0.09 3.14 15.05
N GLU A 57 -0.86 3.37 16.12
CA GLU A 57 -0.56 4.43 17.06
C GLU A 57 0.79 4.11 17.74
N ILE A 58 1.81 4.88 17.41
CA ILE A 58 3.07 4.84 18.14
C ILE A 58 2.82 5.59 19.44
N ARG A 59 2.49 4.86 20.51
CA ARG A 59 2.48 5.41 21.86
C ARG A 59 3.91 5.86 22.15
N GLY A 60 4.15 7.16 21.98
CA GLY A 60 5.42 7.76 22.38
C GLY A 60 5.66 7.38 23.82
N ARG A 61 6.78 6.70 24.10
CA ARG A 61 7.31 6.72 25.47
C ARG A 61 7.53 8.20 25.75
N ALA A 62 6.81 8.74 26.72
CA ALA A 62 7.15 10.04 27.28
C ALA A 62 8.65 9.99 27.58
N ILE A 63 9.43 10.83 26.91
CA ILE A 63 10.82 11.05 27.27
C ILE A 63 10.71 11.64 28.68
N GLN A 64 10.99 10.84 29.70
CA GLN A 64 11.25 11.37 31.03
C GLN A 64 12.51 12.21 30.86
N GLN A 65 12.31 13.53 30.81
CA GLN A 65 13.37 14.50 31.01
C GLN A 65 13.73 14.40 32.49
N ASN A 66 14.78 13.64 32.80
CA ASN A 66 15.54 13.83 34.03
C ASN A 66 16.52 14.98 33.81
#